data_AF-A0A3D4PCU1-F1
#
_entry.id   AF-A0A3D4PCU1-F1
#
_cell.length_a   1.000
_cell.length_b   1.000
_cell.length_c   1.000
_cell.angle_alpha   90.00
_cell.angle_beta   90.00
_cell.angle_gamma   90.00
#
_symmetry.space_group_name_H-M   'P 1'
#
loop_
_entity.id
_entity.type
_entity.pdbx_description
1 polymer ?
#
loop_
_entity_poly.entity_id
_entity_poly.type
_entity_poly.pdbx_seq_one_letter_code
_entity_poly.pdbx_strand_id
1 'polypeptide(L)'
;GRAFLYFAYPSQISGDRVWVAADGYKLVDGYTGATSLGQLGSLDPANASMGMNAVTNSVAEGGLGMSWMDAFLGIIPGSMGETSALACLIGAVILIATGIGSWRVMAAVVLGALVTSGLLFAAGSDGNAVFAMPPHWHLVVGGFAFGTVFMATDPVSAAFSNGGKWVYGFLIGFMTILIRVINPAFPEGIMLAILFGNVFAPLIDYFFVQANIKRRLARTHVTA
;
A
#
# COMPACT_ATOMS: atom_id res chain seq x y z
N GLY A 1 1.25 16.83 6.69
CA GLY A 1 2.54 16.66 7.39
C GLY A 1 3.51 15.84 6.56
N ARG A 2 3.39 14.50 6.57
CA ARG A 2 4.36 13.59 5.92
C ARG A 2 4.58 13.85 4.43
N ALA A 3 3.52 14.09 3.65
CA ALA A 3 3.67 14.39 2.22
C ALA A 3 4.41 15.71 1.93
N PHE A 4 4.28 16.72 2.80
CA PHE A 4 5.06 17.96 2.66
C PHE A 4 6.55 17.69 2.86
N LEU A 5 6.91 16.94 3.91
CA LEU A 5 8.30 16.53 4.14
C LEU A 5 8.84 15.65 3.00
N TYR A 6 7.97 14.81 2.43
CA TYR A 6 8.30 13.95 1.29
C TYR A 6 8.73 14.73 0.04
N PHE A 7 8.06 15.85 -0.24
CA PHE A 7 8.38 16.68 -1.40
C PHE A 7 9.40 17.80 -1.10
N ALA A 8 9.41 18.33 0.12
CA ALA A 8 10.31 19.42 0.52
C ALA A 8 11.72 18.93 0.92
N TYR A 9 11.81 17.73 1.49
CA TYR A 9 13.05 17.15 2.04
C TYR A 9 13.25 15.70 1.58
N PRO A 10 13.28 15.43 0.25
CA PRO A 10 13.30 14.07 -0.28
C PRO A 10 14.56 13.30 0.14
N SER A 11 15.71 13.95 0.29
CA SER A 11 16.97 13.29 0.66
C SER A 11 17.02 12.82 2.12
N GLN A 12 16.19 13.40 2.99
CA GLN A 12 16.11 13.05 4.41
C GLN A 12 14.97 12.09 4.75
N ILE A 13 14.12 11.72 3.78
CA ILE A 13 12.95 10.87 4.01
C ILE A 13 12.82 9.74 2.97
N SER A 14 13.58 9.81 1.87
CA SER A 14 13.63 8.81 0.81
C SER A 14 15.08 8.37 0.58
N GLY A 15 15.31 7.06 0.51
CA GLY A 15 16.61 6.45 0.17
C GLY A 15 17.24 5.62 1.29
N ASP A 16 18.22 4.80 0.91
CA ASP A 16 18.81 3.73 1.73
C ASP A 16 19.57 4.23 2.96
N ARG A 17 20.13 5.45 2.89
CA ARG A 17 20.98 6.02 3.94
C ARG A 17 20.21 6.67 5.10
N VAL A 18 18.93 6.96 4.91
CA VAL A 18 18.10 7.64 5.92
C VAL A 18 17.72 6.68 7.06
N TRP A 19 17.64 5.39 6.75
CA TRP A 19 17.15 4.35 7.66
C TRP A 19 18.27 3.64 8.42
N VAL A 20 19.55 3.91 8.09
CA VAL A 20 20.74 3.33 8.72
C VAL A 20 21.40 4.40 9.60
N ALA A 21 21.41 4.19 10.91
CA ALA A 21 21.91 5.17 11.88
C ALA A 21 23.45 5.23 12.04
N ALA A 22 24.24 4.46 11.29
CA ALA A 22 25.68 4.37 11.51
C ALA A 22 26.51 4.30 10.22
N ASP A 23 27.48 5.20 10.13
CA ASP A 23 28.65 5.09 9.26
C ASP A 23 29.58 4.02 9.86
N GLY A 24 29.79 2.91 9.16
CA GLY A 24 30.72 1.85 9.58
C GLY A 24 30.07 0.59 10.17
N TYR A 25 30.31 -0.52 9.48
CA TYR A 25 30.14 -1.92 9.88
C TYR A 25 30.29 -2.19 11.40
N LYS A 26 29.21 -2.65 12.07
CA LYS A 26 29.24 -3.83 12.98
C LYS A 26 27.84 -4.26 13.47
N LEU A 27 27.69 -5.59 13.42
CA LEU A 27 26.53 -6.44 13.65
C LEU A 27 26.00 -6.39 15.10
N VAL A 28 24.73 -5.99 15.28
CA VAL A 28 23.85 -6.39 16.41
C VAL A 28 22.42 -6.50 15.84
N ASP A 29 21.71 -7.56 16.22
CA ASP A 29 20.41 -8.00 15.68
C ASP A 29 19.41 -6.86 15.39
N GLY A 30 19.11 -6.66 14.11
CA GLY A 30 18.10 -5.70 13.63
C GLY A 30 18.70 -4.59 12.78
N TYR A 31 19.09 -4.91 11.55
CA TYR A 31 19.48 -3.92 10.56
C TYR A 31 18.21 -3.22 10.03
N THR A 32 18.07 -1.92 10.28
CA THR A 32 17.09 -1.08 9.57
C THR A 32 17.74 -0.63 8.26
N GLY A 33 17.19 -1.05 7.14
CA GLY A 33 17.75 -0.79 5.80
C GLY A 33 16.69 -0.26 4.84
N ALA A 34 17.09 -0.07 3.59
CA ALA A 34 16.17 0.25 2.50
C ALA A 34 14.94 -0.66 2.53
N THR A 35 13.76 -0.11 2.27
CA THR A 35 12.53 -0.93 2.20
C THR A 35 12.73 -2.01 1.14
N SER A 36 12.30 -3.23 1.43
CA SER A 36 12.43 -4.36 0.48
C SER A 36 11.82 -4.06 -0.89
N LEU A 37 10.84 -3.16 -0.93
CA LEU A 37 10.24 -2.66 -2.16
C LEU A 37 11.11 -1.63 -2.90
N GLY A 38 11.84 -0.78 -2.18
CA GLY A 38 12.84 0.12 -2.76
C GLY A 38 14.02 -0.62 -3.36
N GLN A 39 14.49 -1.67 -2.69
CA GLN A 39 15.55 -2.55 -3.21
C GLN A 39 15.07 -3.31 -4.45
N LEU A 40 13.85 -3.85 -4.44
CA LEU A 40 13.27 -4.53 -5.62
C LEU A 40 13.11 -3.59 -6.82
N GLY A 41 12.69 -2.33 -6.58
CA GLY A 41 12.58 -1.31 -7.63
C GLY A 41 13.93 -0.85 -8.21
N SER A 42 15.05 -1.12 -7.53
CA SER A 42 16.41 -0.79 -7.99
C SER A 42 17.13 -1.91 -8.73
N LEU A 43 16.53 -3.11 -8.83
CA LEU A 43 17.12 -4.25 -9.54
C LEU A 43 16.95 -4.10 -11.07
N ASP A 44 17.99 -4.48 -11.81
CA ASP A 44 18.02 -4.47 -13.28
C ASP A 44 16.87 -5.34 -13.85
N PRO A 45 16.05 -4.81 -14.80
CA PRO A 45 14.98 -5.56 -15.47
C PRO A 45 15.42 -6.88 -16.10
N ALA A 46 16.67 -7.01 -16.57
CA ALA A 46 17.18 -8.26 -17.13
C ALA A 46 17.25 -9.40 -16.10
N ASN A 47 17.29 -9.05 -14.81
CA ASN A 47 17.28 -9.96 -13.68
C ASN A 47 15.94 -9.95 -12.94
N ALA A 48 14.85 -9.43 -13.53
CA ALA A 48 13.52 -9.32 -12.91
C ALA A 48 12.93 -10.66 -12.43
N SER A 49 13.04 -11.72 -13.25
CA SER A 49 12.65 -13.09 -12.88
C SER A 49 13.59 -13.69 -11.81
N MET A 50 14.83 -13.21 -11.77
CA MET A 50 15.78 -13.41 -10.69
C MET A 50 15.57 -12.42 -9.53
N GLY A 51 14.72 -11.41 -9.61
CA GLY A 51 14.64 -10.33 -8.62
C GLY A 51 13.86 -10.76 -7.40
N MET A 52 12.69 -11.38 -7.60
CA MET A 52 11.98 -12.05 -6.51
C MET A 52 12.74 -13.30 -6.06
N ASN A 53 13.31 -14.10 -6.98
CA ASN A 53 14.09 -15.28 -6.60
C ASN A 53 15.41 -14.94 -5.90
N ALA A 54 16.06 -13.81 -6.15
CA ALA A 54 17.26 -13.34 -5.43
C ALA A 54 16.89 -12.70 -4.08
N VAL A 55 15.71 -12.09 -3.98
CA VAL A 55 15.16 -11.64 -2.70
C VAL A 55 14.71 -12.83 -1.83
N THR A 56 14.20 -13.91 -2.44
CA THR A 56 13.62 -15.06 -1.73
C THR A 56 14.58 -16.25 -1.53
N ASN A 57 15.56 -16.50 -2.42
CA ASN A 57 16.34 -17.77 -2.45
C ASN A 57 17.87 -17.69 -2.18
N SER A 58 18.50 -16.55 -1.87
CA SER A 58 19.98 -16.55 -1.72
C SER A 58 20.53 -15.96 -0.41
N VAL A 59 20.36 -16.68 0.70
CA VAL A 59 21.25 -16.53 1.87
C VAL A 59 22.70 -16.93 1.52
N ALA A 60 22.91 -17.74 0.48
CA ALA A 60 24.23 -18.26 0.08
C ALA A 60 25.08 -17.30 -0.79
N GLU A 61 24.49 -16.26 -1.40
CA GLU A 61 25.18 -15.36 -2.34
C GLU A 61 25.00 -13.87 -2.00
N GLY A 62 24.76 -13.53 -0.73
CA GLY A 62 24.62 -12.13 -0.29
C GLY A 62 23.26 -11.47 -0.61
N GLY A 63 22.22 -12.27 -0.91
CA GLY A 63 20.83 -11.83 -0.98
C GLY A 63 20.17 -11.77 0.40
N LEU A 64 19.08 -11.02 0.51
CA LEU A 64 18.42 -10.66 1.79
C LEU A 64 17.61 -11.78 2.47
N GLY A 65 17.52 -12.98 1.87
CA GLY A 65 16.88 -14.14 2.49
C GLY A 65 15.45 -13.89 2.99
N MET A 66 14.63 -13.15 2.25
CA MET A 66 13.32 -12.70 2.72
C MET A 66 12.25 -13.79 2.54
N SER A 67 11.90 -14.49 3.62
CA SER A 67 10.72 -15.35 3.63
C SER A 67 9.43 -14.53 3.69
N TRP A 68 8.37 -15.00 3.05
CA TRP A 68 7.04 -14.39 3.17
C TRP A 68 6.60 -14.30 4.64
N MET A 69 6.97 -15.31 5.45
CA MET A 69 6.61 -15.33 6.86
C MET A 69 7.39 -14.31 7.69
N ASP A 70 8.65 -14.04 7.32
CA ASP A 70 9.45 -12.99 7.95
C ASP A 70 8.90 -11.61 7.60
N ALA A 71 8.44 -11.41 6.35
CA ALA A 71 7.75 -10.19 5.94
C ALA A 71 6.40 -10.02 6.65
N PHE A 72 5.66 -11.12 6.89
CA PHE A 72 4.39 -11.07 7.60
C PHE A 72 4.55 -10.75 9.09
N LEU A 73 5.58 -11.33 9.73
CA LEU A 73 5.93 -11.07 11.13
C LEU A 73 6.61 -9.70 11.31
N GLY A 74 7.23 -9.17 10.27
CA GLY A 74 7.95 -7.90 10.28
C GLY A 74 9.42 -8.00 10.69
N ILE A 75 10.01 -9.19 10.57
CA ILE A 75 11.44 -9.47 10.76
C ILE A 75 12.20 -9.12 9.46
N ILE A 76 11.85 -7.97 8.87
CA ILE A 76 12.46 -7.45 7.64
C ILE A 76 12.97 -6.03 7.88
N PRO A 77 14.06 -5.63 7.21
CA PRO A 77 14.56 -4.26 7.29
C PRO A 77 13.50 -3.27 6.73
N GLY A 78 13.17 -2.25 7.52
CA GLY A 78 12.25 -1.18 7.11
C GLY A 78 11.84 -0.27 8.27
N SER A 79 10.97 0.71 8.00
CA SER A 79 10.53 1.68 9.01
C SER A 79 9.74 1.01 10.14
N MET A 80 10.04 1.39 11.38
CA MET A 80 9.39 0.88 12.59
C MET A 80 7.86 1.06 12.51
N GLY A 81 7.13 -0.05 12.58
CA GLY A 81 5.66 -0.09 12.54
C GLY A 81 5.03 -0.29 11.16
N GLU A 82 5.79 -0.13 10.06
CA GLU A 82 5.31 -0.41 8.69
C GLU A 82 5.62 -1.85 8.26
N THR A 83 6.64 -2.48 8.85
CA THR A 83 7.14 -3.80 8.42
C THR A 83 6.30 -4.98 8.90
N SER A 84 5.57 -4.87 10.02
CA SER A 84 4.81 -5.99 10.59
C SER A 84 3.34 -5.96 10.15
N ALA A 85 3.02 -6.75 9.13
CA ALA A 85 1.64 -6.92 8.66
C ALA A 85 0.75 -7.56 9.74
N LEU A 86 1.30 -8.48 10.56
CA LEU A 86 0.58 -9.10 11.67
C LEU A 86 0.14 -8.07 12.71
N ALA A 87 1.05 -7.19 13.14
CA ALA A 87 0.72 -6.14 14.10
C ALA A 87 -0.36 -5.18 13.55
N CYS A 88 -0.27 -4.84 12.25
CA CYS A 88 -1.28 -4.04 11.57
C CYS A 88 -2.65 -4.76 11.54
N LEU A 89 -2.66 -6.07 11.31
CA LEU A 89 -3.90 -6.85 11.27
C LEU A 89 -4.56 -6.95 12.65
N ILE A 90 -3.79 -7.09 13.72
CA ILE A 90 -4.30 -7.00 15.09
C ILE A 90 -4.92 -5.62 15.32
N GLY A 91 -4.25 -4.54 14.90
CA GLY A 91 -4.81 -3.18 14.92
C GLY A 91 -6.11 -3.07 14.13
N ALA A 92 -6.21 -3.72 12.97
CA ALA A 92 -7.41 -3.72 12.14
C ALA A 92 -8.60 -4.35 12.86
N VAL A 93 -8.38 -5.50 13.51
CA VAL A 93 -9.42 -6.19 14.30
C VAL A 93 -9.91 -5.30 15.43
N ILE A 94 -9.01 -4.63 16.14
CA ILE A 94 -9.37 -3.71 17.24
C ILE A 94 -10.18 -2.53 16.71
N LEU A 95 -9.78 -1.91 15.60
CA LEU A 95 -10.48 -0.76 15.01
C LEU A 95 -11.86 -1.13 14.46
N ILE A 96 -12.00 -2.32 13.87
CA ILE A 96 -13.30 -2.82 13.40
C ILE A 96 -14.20 -3.15 14.60
N ALA A 97 -13.67 -3.80 15.64
CA ALA A 97 -14.42 -4.19 16.83
C ALA A 97 -14.91 -2.97 17.63
N THR A 98 -14.10 -1.92 17.70
CA THR A 98 -14.46 -0.64 18.34
C THR A 98 -15.40 0.21 17.49
N GLY A 99 -15.67 -0.16 16.24
CA GLY A 99 -16.56 0.57 15.32
C GLY A 99 -15.97 1.88 14.78
N ILE A 100 -14.69 2.16 15.05
CA ILE A 100 -13.99 3.36 14.57
C ILE A 100 -13.59 3.18 13.11
N GLY A 101 -13.04 2.00 12.77
CA GLY A 101 -12.56 1.68 11.44
C GLY A 101 -13.63 1.03 10.56
N SER A 102 -13.84 1.54 9.35
CA SER A 102 -14.78 0.92 8.42
C SER A 102 -14.15 -0.28 7.70
N TRP A 103 -14.62 -1.49 8.02
CA TRP A 103 -14.20 -2.72 7.35
C TRP A 103 -14.41 -2.68 5.82
N ARG A 104 -15.43 -1.94 5.35
CA ARG A 104 -15.74 -1.78 3.92
C ARG A 104 -14.61 -1.11 3.16
N VAL A 105 -14.01 -0.06 3.73
CA VAL A 105 -12.89 0.65 3.09
C VAL A 105 -11.66 -0.25 3.09
N MET A 106 -11.35 -0.90 4.22
CA MET A 106 -10.21 -1.83 4.29
C MET A 106 -10.33 -2.96 3.25
N ALA A 107 -11.50 -3.61 3.17
CA ALA A 107 -11.77 -4.66 2.20
C ALA A 107 -11.70 -4.15 0.75
N ALA A 108 -12.20 -2.94 0.49
CA ALA A 108 -12.15 -2.33 -0.83
C ALA A 108 -10.72 -1.97 -1.28
N VAL A 109 -9.87 -1.48 -0.37
CA VAL A 109 -8.45 -1.20 -0.64
C VAL A 109 -7.71 -2.49 -0.99
N VAL A 110 -7.90 -3.55 -0.20
CA VAL A 110 -7.30 -4.87 -0.47
C VAL A 110 -7.79 -5.42 -1.81
N LEU A 111 -9.09 -5.31 -2.10
CA LEU A 111 -9.67 -5.78 -3.36
C LEU A 111 -9.12 -4.99 -4.56
N GLY A 112 -9.03 -3.66 -4.46
CA GLY A 112 -8.43 -2.82 -5.50
C GLY A 112 -6.97 -3.20 -5.76
N ALA A 113 -6.18 -3.40 -4.70
CA ALA A 113 -4.80 -3.81 -4.83
C ALA A 113 -4.65 -5.20 -5.46
N LEU A 114 -5.45 -6.19 -5.05
CA LEU A 114 -5.40 -7.55 -5.59
C LEU A 114 -5.81 -7.60 -7.06
N VAL A 115 -6.86 -6.86 -7.44
CA VAL A 115 -7.31 -6.79 -8.84
C VAL A 115 -6.24 -6.15 -9.71
N THR A 116 -5.69 -5.00 -9.31
CA THR A 116 -4.68 -4.30 -10.11
C THR A 116 -3.37 -5.08 -10.19
N SER A 117 -2.89 -5.63 -9.08
CA SER A 117 -1.66 -6.44 -9.08
C SER A 117 -1.83 -7.73 -9.86
N GLY A 118 -2.99 -8.39 -9.75
CA GLY A 118 -3.31 -9.58 -10.55
C GLY A 118 -3.33 -9.29 -12.06
N LEU A 119 -3.90 -8.16 -12.46
CA LEU A 119 -3.92 -7.73 -13.86
C LEU A 119 -2.50 -7.41 -14.39
N LEU A 120 -1.68 -6.71 -13.60
CA LEU A 120 -0.32 -6.35 -14.01
C LEU A 120 0.61 -7.58 -14.04
N PHE A 121 0.44 -8.49 -13.08
CA PHE A 121 1.16 -9.77 -13.06
C PHE A 121 0.80 -10.63 -14.27
N ALA A 122 -0.49 -10.68 -14.66
CA ALA A 122 -0.93 -11.42 -15.84
C ALA A 122 -0.52 -10.74 -17.16
N ALA A 123 -0.44 -9.41 -17.20
CA ALA A 123 0.00 -8.67 -18.38
C ALA A 123 1.47 -8.93 -18.69
N GLY A 124 2.31 -9.03 -17.66
CA GLY A 124 3.76 -9.21 -17.79
C GLY A 124 4.45 -7.98 -18.41
N SER A 125 5.67 -7.68 -17.97
CA SER A 125 6.50 -6.66 -18.63
C SER A 125 7.96 -7.06 -18.55
N ASP A 126 8.62 -7.12 -19.70
CA ASP A 126 10.06 -7.44 -19.80
C ASP A 126 10.96 -6.30 -19.30
N GLY A 127 10.40 -5.10 -19.08
CA GLY A 127 11.14 -3.90 -18.72
C GLY A 127 11.07 -3.48 -17.26
N ASN A 128 10.34 -4.18 -16.39
CA ASN A 128 10.14 -3.76 -15.01
C ASN A 128 9.99 -4.93 -14.03
N ALA A 129 10.94 -5.05 -13.10
CA ALA A 129 11.02 -6.13 -12.12
C ALA A 129 9.82 -6.21 -11.17
N VAL A 130 9.11 -5.10 -10.93
CA VAL A 130 7.97 -5.06 -10.00
C VAL A 130 6.70 -5.67 -10.62
N PHE A 131 6.61 -5.78 -11.96
CA PHE A 131 5.50 -6.48 -12.63
C PHE A 131 5.51 -7.99 -12.35
N ALA A 132 6.68 -8.57 -12.07
CA ALA A 132 6.83 -9.99 -11.76
C ALA A 132 6.50 -10.33 -10.29
N MET A 133 6.17 -9.35 -9.45
CA MET A 133 5.80 -9.58 -8.05
C MET A 133 4.40 -10.23 -7.95
N PRO A 134 4.24 -11.35 -7.22
CA PRO A 134 2.94 -11.94 -7.03
C PRO A 134 1.99 -11.03 -6.21
N PRO A 135 0.68 -11.00 -6.49
CA PRO A 135 -0.30 -10.13 -5.82
C PRO A 135 -0.28 -10.15 -4.29
N HIS A 136 -0.03 -11.32 -3.69
CA HIS A 136 -0.02 -11.49 -2.24
C HIS A 136 1.19 -10.81 -1.55
N TRP A 137 2.31 -10.61 -2.26
CA TRP A 137 3.48 -9.92 -1.70
C TRP A 137 3.23 -8.44 -1.52
N HIS A 138 2.45 -7.80 -2.41
CA HIS A 138 2.12 -6.38 -2.29
C HIS A 138 1.35 -6.02 -1.02
N LEU A 139 0.61 -6.98 -0.45
CA LEU A 139 -0.18 -6.78 0.76
C LEU A 139 0.67 -6.77 2.04
N VAL A 140 1.75 -7.55 2.03
CA VAL A 140 2.59 -7.81 3.20
C VAL A 140 3.82 -6.90 3.22
N VAL A 141 4.28 -6.47 2.04
CA VAL A 141 5.48 -5.66 1.89
C VAL A 141 5.20 -4.16 2.00
N GLY A 142 6.04 -3.50 2.78
CA GLY A 142 6.07 -2.04 2.93
C GLY A 142 4.88 -1.49 3.70
N GLY A 143 4.61 -0.20 3.53
CA GLY A 143 3.58 0.52 4.28
C GLY A 143 2.12 0.18 3.93
N PHE A 144 1.85 -0.84 3.10
CA PHE A 144 0.50 -1.12 2.58
C PHE A 144 -0.50 -1.48 3.68
N ALA A 145 -0.16 -2.46 4.53
CA ALA A 145 -1.02 -2.89 5.62
C ALA A 145 -1.27 -1.75 6.61
N PHE A 146 -0.20 -1.01 6.95
CA PHE A 146 -0.27 0.14 7.84
C PHE A 146 -1.19 1.24 7.29
N GLY A 147 -0.99 1.67 6.03
CA GLY A 147 -1.80 2.71 5.41
C GLY A 147 -3.27 2.28 5.21
N THR A 148 -3.52 1.01 4.92
CA THR A 148 -4.89 0.49 4.77
C THR A 148 -5.66 0.52 6.09
N VAL A 149 -5.00 0.18 7.20
CA VAL A 149 -5.65 0.02 8.51
C VAL A 149 -5.75 1.33 9.28
N PHE A 150 -4.71 2.16 9.26
CA PHE A 150 -4.62 3.33 10.14
C PHE A 150 -4.85 4.66 9.44
N MET A 151 -4.68 4.73 8.11
CA MET A 151 -4.79 5.98 7.36
C MET A 151 -6.03 6.01 6.47
N ALA A 152 -6.28 4.96 5.69
CA ALA A 152 -7.40 4.92 4.74
C ALA A 152 -8.77 4.89 5.43
N THR A 153 -8.84 4.46 6.70
CA THR A 153 -10.10 4.42 7.46
C THR A 153 -10.35 5.64 8.34
N ASP A 154 -9.68 6.77 8.07
CA ASP A 154 -9.95 8.02 8.77
C ASP A 154 -11.41 8.50 8.49
N PRO A 155 -12.27 8.62 9.53
CA PRO A 155 -13.68 8.93 9.35
C PRO A 155 -13.97 10.35 8.85
N VAL A 156 -12.98 11.26 8.90
CA VAL A 156 -13.19 12.67 8.50
C VAL A 156 -12.96 12.86 7.01
N SER A 157 -11.97 12.16 6.45
CA SER A 157 -11.53 12.35 5.06
C SER A 157 -12.04 11.27 4.10
N ALA A 158 -12.51 10.13 4.59
CA ALA A 158 -13.07 9.06 3.78
C ALA A 158 -14.50 9.34 3.30
N ALA A 159 -14.94 8.61 2.27
CA ALA A 159 -16.31 8.67 1.79
C ALA A 159 -17.32 8.21 2.86
N PHE A 160 -18.41 8.96 3.02
CA PHE A 160 -19.46 8.70 4.01
C PHE A 160 -20.44 7.63 3.57
N SER A 161 -20.79 7.58 2.28
CA SER A 161 -21.83 6.68 1.77
C SER A 161 -21.36 5.23 1.75
N ASN A 162 -22.26 4.29 2.08
CA ASN A 162 -21.91 2.85 2.10
C ASN A 162 -21.44 2.30 0.74
N GLY A 163 -21.96 2.84 -0.37
CA GLY A 163 -21.49 2.53 -1.72
C GLY A 163 -20.19 3.28 -2.07
N GLY A 164 -20.08 4.55 -1.66
CA GLY A 164 -18.88 5.35 -1.86
C GLY A 164 -17.65 4.78 -1.18
N LYS A 165 -17.79 4.19 0.02
CA LYS A 165 -16.70 3.50 0.74
C LYS A 165 -16.03 2.40 -0.09
N TRP A 166 -16.80 1.66 -0.89
CA TRP A 166 -16.25 0.63 -1.77
C TRP A 166 -15.48 1.23 -2.94
N VAL A 167 -16.03 2.27 -3.58
CA VAL A 167 -15.36 2.92 -4.72
C VAL A 167 -14.11 3.68 -4.27
N TYR A 168 -14.19 4.39 -3.14
CA TYR A 168 -13.09 5.11 -2.52
C TYR A 168 -11.94 4.17 -2.15
N GLY A 169 -12.22 3.08 -1.43
CA GLY A 169 -11.18 2.13 -1.06
C GLY A 169 -10.58 1.44 -2.29
N PHE A 170 -11.40 1.04 -3.26
CA PHE A 170 -10.92 0.44 -4.51
C PHE A 170 -9.99 1.39 -5.27
N LEU A 171 -10.34 2.67 -5.36
CA LEU A 171 -9.51 3.69 -6.00
C LEU A 171 -8.13 3.82 -5.33
N ILE A 172 -8.08 3.82 -4.00
CA ILE A 172 -6.82 3.87 -3.25
C ILE A 172 -5.97 2.62 -3.49
N GLY A 173 -6.57 1.43 -3.42
CA GLY A 173 -5.88 0.17 -3.70
C GLY A 173 -5.31 0.11 -5.12
N PHE A 174 -6.13 0.51 -6.10
CA PHE A 174 -5.75 0.61 -7.50
C PHE A 174 -4.58 1.57 -7.71
N MET A 175 -4.69 2.80 -7.20
CA MET A 175 -3.65 3.82 -7.29
C MET A 175 -2.36 3.38 -6.60
N THR A 176 -2.46 2.70 -5.46
CA THR A 176 -1.29 2.24 -4.71
C THR A 176 -0.43 1.28 -5.54
N ILE A 177 -1.05 0.28 -6.16
CA ILE A 177 -0.34 -0.68 -7.01
C ILE A 177 0.16 0.00 -8.29
N LEU A 178 -0.66 0.87 -8.89
CA LEU A 178 -0.25 1.60 -10.09
C LEU A 178 1.03 2.41 -9.84
N ILE A 179 1.10 3.15 -8.73
CA ILE A 179 2.28 3.93 -8.37
C ILE A 179 3.46 3.00 -8.07
N ARG A 180 3.25 1.94 -7.28
CA ARG A 180 4.30 0.98 -6.91
C ARG A 180 4.93 0.28 -8.11
N VAL A 181 4.12 -0.07 -9.10
CA VAL A 181 4.56 -0.89 -10.23
C VAL A 181 5.05 0.00 -11.38
N ILE A 182 4.38 1.11 -11.70
CA ILE A 182 4.70 1.93 -12.88
C ILE A 182 5.78 2.97 -12.59
N ASN A 183 5.89 3.46 -11.34
CA ASN A 183 6.80 4.55 -11.01
C ASN A 183 8.00 4.07 -10.15
N PRO A 184 9.20 3.94 -10.72
CA PRO A 184 10.39 3.50 -9.98
C PRO A 184 10.85 4.47 -8.89
N ALA A 185 10.46 5.75 -8.98
CA ALA A 185 10.91 6.78 -8.05
C ALA A 185 10.25 6.66 -6.67
N PHE A 186 9.09 5.99 -6.58
CA PHE A 186 8.28 5.95 -5.36
C PHE A 186 7.87 4.52 -5.00
N PRO A 187 8.74 3.75 -4.34
CA PRO A 187 8.44 2.38 -3.94
C PRO A 187 7.28 2.29 -2.94
N GLU A 188 6.97 3.35 -2.19
CA GLU A 188 5.81 3.41 -1.28
C GLU A 188 4.69 4.27 -1.85
N GLY A 189 3.77 3.65 -2.62
CA GLY A 189 2.67 4.34 -3.30
C GLY A 189 1.45 4.68 -2.43
N ILE A 190 1.31 4.10 -1.24
CA ILE A 190 0.04 4.14 -0.49
C ILE A 190 -0.32 5.54 0.03
N MET A 191 0.67 6.31 0.50
CA MET A 191 0.42 7.67 1.02
C MET A 191 -0.14 8.59 -0.06
N LEU A 192 0.47 8.58 -1.25
CA LEU A 192 0.03 9.39 -2.38
C LEU A 192 -1.34 8.93 -2.90
N ALA A 193 -1.57 7.60 -2.91
CA ALA A 193 -2.86 7.03 -3.28
C ALA A 193 -3.99 7.44 -2.32
N ILE A 194 -3.73 7.49 -1.00
CA ILE A 194 -4.73 7.95 -0.01
C ILE A 194 -5.04 9.44 -0.20
N LEU A 195 -4.02 10.28 -0.38
CA LEU A 195 -4.24 11.71 -0.64
C LEU A 195 -5.06 11.93 -1.91
N PHE A 196 -4.76 11.19 -2.97
CA PHE A 196 -5.55 11.20 -4.19
C PHE A 196 -6.99 10.77 -3.92
N GLY A 197 -7.20 9.64 -3.23
CA GLY A 197 -8.53 9.17 -2.83
C GLY A 197 -9.33 10.20 -2.05
N ASN A 198 -8.70 10.92 -1.12
CA ASN A 198 -9.34 11.95 -0.29
C ASN A 198 -9.82 13.15 -1.12
N VAL A 199 -9.11 13.52 -2.19
CA VAL A 199 -9.56 14.57 -3.12
C VAL A 199 -10.81 14.14 -3.88
N PHE A 200 -10.92 12.85 -4.22
CA PHE A 200 -12.08 12.31 -4.94
C PHE A 200 -13.24 11.87 -4.03
N ALA A 201 -13.04 11.77 -2.72
CA ALA A 201 -14.07 11.31 -1.79
C ALA A 201 -15.38 12.15 -1.85
N PRO A 202 -15.35 13.49 -1.86
CA PRO A 202 -16.57 14.30 -1.97
C PRO A 202 -17.31 14.10 -3.29
N LEU A 203 -16.57 13.90 -4.39
CA LEU A 203 -17.14 13.66 -5.71
C LEU A 203 -17.85 12.30 -5.76
N ILE A 204 -17.22 11.26 -5.21
CA ILE A 204 -17.80 9.92 -5.10
C ILE A 204 -19.10 10.00 -4.30
N ASP A 205 -19.09 10.65 -3.14
CA ASP A 205 -20.29 10.78 -2.32
C ASP A 205 -21.41 11.57 -3.00
N TYR A 206 -21.08 12.63 -3.73
CA TYR A 206 -22.08 13.39 -4.49
C TYR A 206 -22.87 12.49 -5.44
N PHE A 207 -22.20 11.62 -6.21
CA PHE A 207 -22.88 10.69 -7.13
C PHE A 207 -23.78 9.69 -6.39
N PHE A 208 -23.31 9.11 -5.28
CA PHE A 208 -24.10 8.15 -4.51
C PHE A 208 -25.30 8.80 -3.80
N VAL A 209 -25.14 10.01 -3.29
CA VAL A 209 -26.24 10.77 -2.67
C VAL A 209 -27.29 11.12 -3.72
N GLN A 210 -26.91 11.65 -4.88
CA GLN A 210 -27.83 11.96 -5.98
C GLN A 210 -28.58 10.71 -6.47
N ALA A 211 -27.88 9.59 -6.64
CA ALA A 211 -28.51 8.32 -7.01
C ALA A 211 -29.53 7.86 -5.96
N ASN A 212 -29.23 8.03 -4.67
CA ASN A 212 -30.15 7.68 -3.59
C ASN A 212 -31.38 8.60 -3.54
N ILE A 213 -31.21 9.90 -3.77
CA ILE A 213 -32.31 10.87 -3.86
C ILE A 213 -33.23 10.49 -5.02
N LYS A 214 -32.68 10.24 -6.23
CA LYS A 214 -33.47 9.82 -7.40
C LYS A 214 -34.27 8.54 -7.14
N ARG A 215 -33.65 7.53 -6.49
CA ARG A 215 -34.34 6.29 -6.10
C ARG A 215 -35.41 6.49 -5.02
N ARG A 216 -35.29 7.50 -4.16
CA ARG A 216 -36.31 7.83 -3.16
C ARG A 216 -37.50 8.51 -3.84
N LEU A 217 -37.26 9.52 -4.67
CA LEU A 217 -38.31 10.24 -5.43
C LEU A 217 -39.13 9.29 -6.32
N ALA A 218 -38.46 8.36 -7.01
CA ALA A 218 -39.12 7.36 -7.85
C ALA A 218 -40.05 6.41 -7.06
N ARG A 219 -39.82 6.22 -5.75
CA ARG A 219 -40.66 5.37 -4.89
C ARG A 219 -41.84 6.11 -4.27
N THR A 220 -41.72 7.43 -4.10
CA THR A 220 -42.76 8.23 -3.44
C THR A 220 -43.81 8.79 -4.39
N HIS A 221 -43.67 8.64 -5.71
CA HIS A 221 -44.56 9.25 -6.73
C HIS A 221 -44.83 10.75 -6.51
N VAL A 222 -44.01 11.43 -5.73
CA VAL A 222 -44.04 12.88 -5.56
C VAL A 222 -43.26 13.44 -6.73
N THR A 223 -43.97 14.05 -7.69
CA THR A 223 -43.37 14.82 -8.77
C THR A 223 -42.61 16.00 -8.17
N ALA A 224 -41.40 16.24 -8.69
CA ALA A 224 -40.53 17.33 -8.29
C ALA A 224 -41.19 18.71 -8.46
#